data_AF-A0A2S6FZL8-F1
#
_entry.id   AF-A0A2S6FZL8-F1
#
_cell.length_a   1.000
_cell.length_b   1.000
_cell.length_c   1.000
_cell.angle_alpha   90.00
_cell.angle_beta   90.00
_cell.angle_gamma   90.00
#
_symmetry.space_group_name_H-M   'P 1'
#
loop_
_entity.id
_entity.type
_entity.pdbx_description
1 polymer ?
#
loop_
_entity_poly.entity_id
_entity_poly.type
_entity_poly.pdbx_seq_one_letter_code
_entity_poly.pdbx_strand_id
1 'polypeptide(L)'
;MSTIISILVTYNQLLLSQINELLIFIAKNIPLKAPKYDMTSPKYKKLTVDKLPIIKTFEHLDYNQLLNEYKLANGKDKKPVNPRGKNPVAPDTVCPRCGAPHNYIYDNAGGRGQLCCKVCDLHFSKNKVDFKTALFICPYCGHALSKKKDRKNFYVHKCVNKKCDFYLNSLAKLSLKDLEEYKNDKHKFKLHYIYREFTTNYFDVDLSSMPKGATSLKFRNFSSHVMGLCLTYNVNLGLSTRHTARALWEIHG
;
A
#
# COMPACT_ATOMS: atom_id res chain seq x y z
N MET A 1 24.07 -21.97 42.54
CA MET A 1 23.46 -21.52 41.27
C MET A 1 22.50 -22.55 40.67
N SER A 2 22.77 -23.86 40.72
CA SER A 2 21.86 -24.92 40.21
C SER A 2 20.52 -25.02 40.96
N THR A 3 20.50 -24.72 42.25
CA THR A 3 19.30 -24.79 43.10
C THR A 3 18.26 -23.73 42.76
N ILE A 4 18.67 -22.48 42.56
CA ILE A 4 17.76 -21.38 42.18
C ILE A 4 17.14 -21.63 40.81
N ILE A 5 17.92 -22.08 39.83
CA ILE A 5 17.42 -22.41 38.49
C ILE A 5 16.38 -23.53 38.56
N SER A 6 16.65 -24.58 39.34
CA SER A 6 15.72 -25.71 39.50
C SER A 6 14.40 -25.28 40.16
N ILE A 7 14.46 -24.39 41.16
CA ILE A 7 13.29 -23.81 41.82
C ILE A 7 12.47 -22.95 40.85
N LEU A 8 13.12 -22.11 40.05
CA LEU A 8 12.42 -21.27 39.06
C LEU A 8 11.76 -22.10 37.96
N VAL A 9 12.41 -23.19 37.51
CA VAL A 9 11.83 -24.12 36.52
C VAL A 9 10.60 -24.83 37.08
N THR A 10 10.67 -25.34 38.32
CA THR A 10 9.51 -25.97 38.98
C THR A 10 8.38 -24.98 39.21
N TYR A 11 8.68 -23.75 39.61
CA TYR A 11 7.69 -22.69 39.75
C TYR A 11 7.02 -22.32 38.42
N ASN A 12 7.78 -22.25 37.32
CA ASN A 12 7.24 -21.98 35.98
C ASN A 12 6.33 -23.13 35.50
N GLN A 13 6.71 -24.38 35.76
CA GLN A 13 5.85 -25.55 35.47
C GLN A 13 4.53 -25.51 36.25
N LEU A 14 4.57 -25.11 37.53
CA LEU A 14 3.37 -24.91 38.34
C LEU A 14 2.45 -23.82 37.74
N LEU A 15 3.01 -22.66 37.39
CA LEU A 15 2.26 -21.56 36.78
C LEU A 15 1.63 -21.98 35.44
N LEU A 16 2.37 -22.71 34.60
CA LEU A 16 1.85 -23.24 33.34
C LEU A 16 0.70 -24.22 33.57
N SER A 17 0.78 -25.07 34.60
CA SER A 17 -0.31 -25.97 34.99
C SER A 17 -1.56 -25.19 35.41
N GLN A 18 -1.39 -24.16 36.24
CA GLN A 18 -2.50 -23.29 36.67
C GLN A 18 -3.13 -22.54 35.50
N ILE A 19 -2.33 -22.03 34.57
CA ILE A 19 -2.84 -21.39 33.35
C ILE A 19 -3.66 -22.37 32.53
N ASN A 20 -3.20 -23.62 32.37
CA ASN A 20 -3.94 -24.64 31.63
C ASN A 20 -5.28 -24.98 32.29
N GLU A 21 -5.32 -25.15 33.61
CA GLU A 21 -6.56 -25.37 34.35
C GLU A 21 -7.55 -24.22 34.18
N LEU A 22 -7.07 -22.97 34.29
CA LEU A 22 -7.88 -21.78 34.07
C LEU A 22 -8.41 -21.70 32.63
N LEU A 23 -7.60 -22.05 31.62
CA LEU A 23 -8.04 -22.10 30.22
C LEU A 23 -9.15 -23.15 30.01
N ILE A 24 -9.00 -24.34 30.60
CA ILE A 24 -10.03 -25.40 30.56
C ILE A 24 -11.30 -24.94 31.28
N PHE A 25 -11.16 -24.29 32.43
CA PHE A 25 -12.28 -23.73 33.19
C PHE A 25 -13.04 -22.67 32.38
N ILE A 26 -12.32 -21.74 31.76
CA ILE A 26 -12.90 -20.70 30.88
C ILE A 26 -13.61 -21.36 29.71
N ALA A 27 -12.99 -22.31 29.01
CA ALA A 27 -13.58 -22.97 27.85
C ALA A 27 -14.86 -23.76 28.19
N LYS A 28 -14.94 -24.35 29.39
CA LYS A 28 -16.11 -25.12 29.84
C LYS A 28 -17.24 -24.26 30.40
N ASN A 29 -16.91 -23.21 31.15
CA ASN A 29 -17.89 -22.50 31.98
C ASN A 29 -18.22 -21.09 31.47
N ILE A 30 -17.36 -20.48 30.66
CA ILE A 30 -17.62 -19.18 30.05
C ILE A 30 -18.03 -19.45 28.60
N PRO A 31 -19.31 -19.23 28.22
CA PRO A 31 -19.73 -19.34 26.84
C PRO A 31 -19.05 -18.22 26.04
N LEU A 32 -17.88 -18.52 25.49
CA LEU A 32 -17.19 -17.66 24.54
C LEU A 32 -18.10 -17.59 23.31
N LYS A 33 -18.89 -16.52 23.22
CA LYS A 33 -19.74 -16.28 22.05
C LYS A 33 -18.83 -16.32 20.83
N ALA A 34 -19.13 -17.22 19.91
CA ALA A 34 -18.47 -17.21 18.61
C ALA A 34 -18.56 -15.79 18.05
N PRO A 35 -17.47 -15.24 17.51
CA PRO A 35 -17.50 -13.90 16.96
C PRO A 35 -18.63 -13.83 15.93
N LYS A 36 -19.52 -12.84 16.07
CA LYS A 36 -20.66 -12.64 15.16
C LYS A 36 -20.22 -12.54 13.69
N TYR A 37 -18.96 -12.17 13.47
CA TYR A 37 -18.36 -12.00 12.17
C TYR A 37 -17.15 -12.90 12.04
N ASP A 38 -17.10 -13.65 10.94
CA ASP A 38 -15.89 -14.35 10.55
C ASP A 38 -14.84 -13.35 10.06
N MET A 39 -13.87 -13.05 10.92
CA MET A 39 -12.74 -12.17 10.58
C MET A 39 -11.86 -12.74 9.47
N THR A 40 -11.92 -14.06 9.23
CA THR A 40 -11.20 -14.72 8.13
C THR A 40 -11.92 -14.61 6.79
N SER A 41 -13.17 -14.10 6.80
CA SER A 41 -13.99 -13.98 5.61
C SER A 41 -13.29 -13.16 4.51
N PRO A 42 -13.29 -13.64 3.26
CA PRO A 42 -12.74 -12.91 2.12
C PRO A 42 -13.31 -11.49 1.92
N LYS A 43 -14.50 -11.21 2.45
CA LYS A 43 -15.17 -9.89 2.37
C LYS A 43 -14.38 -8.80 3.12
N TYR A 44 -13.76 -9.14 4.24
CA TYR A 44 -12.98 -8.19 5.05
C TYR A 44 -11.55 -7.97 4.53
N LYS A 45 -11.09 -8.75 3.54
CA LYS A 45 -9.76 -8.57 2.92
C LYS A 45 -9.56 -7.17 2.34
N LYS A 46 -10.64 -6.44 2.03
CA LYS A 46 -10.55 -5.05 1.55
C LYS A 46 -9.86 -4.10 2.53
N LEU A 47 -9.92 -4.42 3.82
CA LEU A 47 -9.30 -3.68 4.91
C LEU A 47 -7.85 -4.08 5.16
N THR A 48 -7.37 -5.18 4.56
CA THR A 48 -5.98 -5.59 4.72
C THR A 48 -5.04 -4.70 3.90
N VAL A 49 -3.91 -4.37 4.51
CA VAL A 49 -2.79 -3.69 3.85
C VAL A 49 -1.97 -4.74 3.13
N ASP A 50 -1.80 -4.58 1.82
CA ASP A 50 -0.95 -5.48 1.03
C ASP A 50 0.53 -5.09 1.16
N LYS A 51 1.42 -6.00 0.78
CA LYS A 51 2.87 -5.74 0.66
C LYS A 51 3.13 -4.54 -0.26
N LEU A 52 4.17 -3.76 0.05
CA LEU A 52 4.57 -2.64 -0.81
C LEU A 52 4.93 -3.11 -2.23
N PRO A 53 4.62 -2.30 -3.26
CA PRO A 53 4.97 -2.61 -4.63
C PRO A 53 6.47 -2.45 -4.82
N ILE A 54 6.98 -3.08 -5.88
CA ILE A 54 8.34 -2.81 -6.33
C ILE A 54 8.29 -1.48 -7.10
N ILE A 55 9.07 -0.50 -6.66
CA ILE A 55 9.16 0.80 -7.33
C ILE A 55 10.35 0.72 -8.29
N LYS A 56 10.08 0.82 -9.60
CA LYS A 56 11.12 1.05 -10.60
C LYS A 56 11.15 2.52 -10.94
N THR A 57 12.26 3.17 -10.63
CA THR A 57 12.52 4.54 -11.04
C THR A 57 13.17 4.56 -12.41
N PHE A 58 12.87 5.60 -13.18
CA PHE A 58 13.52 5.89 -14.43
C PHE A 58 14.12 7.28 -14.36
N GLU A 59 15.40 7.36 -14.69
CA GLU A 59 16.12 8.61 -14.71
C GLU A 59 15.88 9.35 -16.03
N HIS A 60 15.83 10.67 -15.92
CA HIS A 60 15.99 11.54 -17.07
C HIS A 60 17.42 11.42 -17.58
N LEU A 61 17.56 11.35 -18.89
CA LEU A 61 18.84 11.29 -19.57
C LEU A 61 19.07 12.61 -20.31
N ASP A 62 20.30 12.83 -20.77
CA ASP A 62 20.62 13.92 -21.69
C ASP A 62 21.00 13.33 -23.06
N TYR A 63 20.27 13.71 -24.10
CA TYR A 63 20.54 13.22 -25.44
C TYR A 63 21.94 13.62 -25.94
N ASN A 64 22.48 14.78 -25.54
CA ASN A 64 23.82 15.20 -25.96
C ASN A 64 24.89 14.28 -25.38
N GLN A 65 24.74 13.91 -24.11
CA GLN A 65 25.62 12.94 -23.45
C GLN A 65 25.54 11.58 -24.13
N LEU A 66 24.32 11.08 -24.39
CA LEU A 66 24.11 9.79 -25.07
C LEU A 66 24.69 9.77 -26.50
N LEU A 67 24.64 10.88 -27.23
CA LEU A 67 25.26 10.99 -28.56
C LEU A 67 26.79 10.95 -28.46
N ASN A 68 27.37 11.62 -27.48
CA ASN A 68 28.83 11.62 -27.24
C ASN A 68 29.33 10.23 -26.82
N GLU A 69 28.64 9.57 -25.90
CA GLU A 69 28.92 8.19 -25.48
C GLU A 69 28.86 7.23 -26.67
N TYR A 70 27.83 7.36 -27.52
CA TYR A 70 27.71 6.55 -28.72
C TYR A 70 28.88 6.77 -29.70
N LYS A 71 29.31 8.03 -29.88
CA LYS A 71 30.44 8.39 -30.74
C LYS A 71 31.75 7.80 -30.21
N LEU A 72 31.99 7.87 -28.90
CA LEU A 72 33.17 7.29 -28.25
C LEU A 72 33.21 5.77 -28.41
N ALA A 73 32.07 5.08 -28.22
CA ALA A 73 32.00 3.62 -28.30
C ALA A 73 32.10 3.08 -29.73
N ASN A 74 31.51 3.75 -30.72
CA ASN A 74 31.40 3.23 -32.10
C ASN A 74 32.29 3.94 -33.12
N GLY A 75 32.99 5.00 -32.74
CA GLY A 75 33.80 5.83 -33.62
C GLY A 75 33.01 6.61 -34.69
N LYS A 76 31.68 6.68 -34.58
CA LYS A 76 30.78 7.30 -35.57
C LYS A 76 29.62 8.03 -34.89
N ASP A 77 29.19 9.13 -35.49
CA ASP A 77 28.04 9.89 -35.02
C ASP A 77 26.71 9.14 -35.25
N LYS A 78 25.83 9.16 -34.26
CA LYS A 78 24.46 8.62 -34.40
C LYS A 78 23.65 9.56 -35.28
N LYS A 79 23.45 9.18 -36.54
CA LYS A 79 22.72 10.00 -37.51
C LYS A 79 21.26 10.21 -37.08
N PRO A 80 20.64 11.37 -37.40
CA PRO A 80 19.20 11.58 -37.28
C PRO A 80 18.37 10.50 -37.99
N VAL A 81 17.08 10.47 -37.68
CA VAL A 81 16.12 9.65 -38.41
C VAL A 81 15.93 10.26 -39.79
N ASN A 82 16.05 9.45 -40.84
CA ASN A 82 15.59 9.86 -42.16
C ASN A 82 14.06 9.71 -42.18
N PRO A 83 13.29 10.78 -42.41
CA PRO A 83 11.84 10.69 -42.49
C PRO A 83 11.47 9.74 -43.63
N ARG A 84 10.85 8.60 -43.28
CA ARG A 84 10.35 7.61 -44.24
C ARG A 84 8.84 7.48 -44.01
N GLY A 85 8.05 7.71 -45.06
CA GLY A 85 6.59 7.52 -45.02
C GLY A 85 5.77 8.82 -45.01
N LYS A 86 4.44 8.66 -44.95
CA LYS A 86 3.46 9.75 -45.09
C LYS A 86 3.18 10.53 -43.80
N ASN A 87 3.75 10.10 -42.66
CA ASN A 87 3.43 10.64 -41.33
C ASN A 87 4.69 11.19 -40.65
N PRO A 88 5.15 12.40 -40.99
CA PRO A 88 6.27 13.02 -40.30
C PRO A 88 5.92 13.34 -38.84
N VAL A 89 6.93 13.24 -37.97
CA VAL A 89 6.82 13.67 -36.57
C VAL A 89 6.79 15.20 -36.52
N ALA A 90 5.95 15.77 -35.67
CA ALA A 90 5.80 17.22 -35.58
C ALA A 90 7.09 17.87 -34.99
N PRO A 91 7.48 19.06 -35.46
CA PRO A 91 8.77 19.67 -35.12
C PRO A 91 8.91 20.05 -33.64
N ASP A 92 7.79 20.24 -32.96
CA ASP A 92 7.62 20.51 -31.53
C ASP A 92 7.83 19.28 -30.63
N THR A 93 7.90 18.09 -31.22
CA THR A 93 7.94 16.83 -30.47
C THR A 93 9.34 16.58 -29.91
N VAL A 94 9.42 16.37 -28.59
CA VAL A 94 10.66 16.09 -27.86
C VAL A 94 10.53 14.77 -27.12
N CYS A 95 11.64 14.03 -26.98
CA CYS A 95 11.65 12.80 -26.22
C CYS A 95 11.49 13.11 -24.72
N PRO A 96 10.49 12.54 -24.04
CA PRO A 96 10.21 12.91 -22.65
C PRO A 96 11.22 12.32 -21.65
N ARG A 97 12.06 11.36 -22.06
CA ARG A 97 13.14 10.80 -21.21
C ARG A 97 14.47 11.53 -21.39
N CYS A 98 14.94 11.68 -22.63
CA CYS A 98 16.29 12.21 -22.90
C CYS A 98 16.33 13.64 -23.47
N GLY A 99 15.18 14.24 -23.80
CA GLY A 99 15.15 15.57 -24.41
C GLY A 99 15.54 15.62 -25.89
N ALA A 100 15.71 14.47 -26.57
CA ALA A 100 16.07 14.45 -27.99
C ALA A 100 14.99 15.14 -28.85
N PRO A 101 15.36 15.98 -29.84
CA PRO A 101 14.41 16.68 -30.70
C PRO A 101 13.76 15.74 -31.73
N HIS A 102 12.72 16.23 -32.41
CA HIS A 102 11.94 15.49 -33.42
C HIS A 102 12.79 14.78 -34.49
N ASN A 103 13.96 15.35 -34.84
CA ASN A 103 14.93 14.76 -35.79
C ASN A 103 15.42 13.36 -35.40
N TYR A 104 15.34 13.00 -34.12
CA TYR A 104 15.75 11.70 -33.60
C TYR A 104 14.56 10.80 -33.22
N ILE A 105 13.34 11.21 -33.56
CA ILE A 105 12.12 10.51 -33.19
C ILE A 105 11.46 10.01 -34.47
N TYR A 106 10.95 8.78 -34.45
CA TYR A 106 10.23 8.21 -35.58
C TYR A 106 8.90 7.61 -35.14
N ASP A 107 7.95 7.59 -36.07
CA ASP A 107 6.67 6.91 -35.87
C ASP A 107 6.88 5.40 -35.98
N ASN A 108 6.70 4.70 -34.86
CA ASN A 108 6.89 3.27 -34.77
C ASN A 108 5.64 2.49 -35.21
N ALA A 109 4.47 3.13 -35.25
CA ALA A 109 3.20 2.48 -35.52
C ALA A 109 2.50 2.96 -36.80
N GLY A 110 3.23 3.66 -37.69
CA GLY A 110 2.76 4.03 -39.02
C GLY A 110 1.51 4.92 -39.02
N GLY A 111 1.41 5.86 -38.07
CA GLY A 111 0.31 6.82 -37.94
C GLY A 111 -0.61 6.58 -36.75
N ARG A 112 -0.43 5.46 -36.02
CA ARG A 112 -1.27 5.10 -34.87
C ARG A 112 -0.84 5.75 -33.55
N GLY A 113 0.09 6.72 -33.61
CA GLY A 113 0.42 7.60 -32.49
C GLY A 113 1.47 7.07 -31.50
N GLN A 114 2.17 5.96 -31.79
CA GLN A 114 3.30 5.49 -31.00
C GLN A 114 4.62 5.94 -31.64
N LEU A 115 5.39 6.73 -30.89
CA LEU A 115 6.68 7.25 -31.28
C LEU A 115 7.81 6.49 -30.58
N CYS A 116 8.96 6.41 -31.23
CA CYS A 116 10.18 5.85 -30.66
C CYS A 116 11.34 6.83 -30.80
N CYS A 117 12.10 7.02 -29.72
CA CYS A 117 13.32 7.81 -29.73
C CYS A 117 14.52 6.95 -30.15
N LYS A 118 15.20 7.32 -31.24
CA LYS A 118 16.41 6.64 -31.71
C LYS A 118 17.60 6.79 -30.76
N VAL A 119 17.61 7.80 -29.89
CA VAL A 119 18.74 8.05 -28.96
C VAL A 119 18.67 7.13 -27.75
N CYS A 120 17.54 7.11 -27.04
CA CYS A 120 17.38 6.37 -25.78
C CYS A 120 16.40 5.18 -25.85
N ASP A 121 15.94 4.82 -27.05
CA ASP A 121 15.02 3.70 -27.35
C ASP A 121 13.69 3.73 -26.60
N LEU A 122 13.31 4.91 -26.09
CA LEU A 122 12.04 5.12 -25.41
C LEU A 122 10.88 5.07 -26.41
N HIS A 123 9.88 4.24 -26.10
CA HIS A 123 8.59 4.22 -26.77
C HIS A 123 7.58 5.05 -25.98
N PHE A 124 6.92 6.01 -26.62
CA PHE A 124 5.93 6.87 -25.99
C PHE A 124 4.79 7.24 -26.96
N SER A 125 3.68 7.77 -26.44
CA SER A 125 2.53 8.13 -27.27
C SER A 125 2.53 9.62 -27.58
N LYS A 126 2.12 10.01 -28.79
CA LYS A 126 2.06 11.41 -29.23
C LYS A 126 1.26 12.33 -28.27
N ASN A 127 0.20 11.78 -27.67
CA ASN A 127 -0.69 12.52 -26.76
C ASN A 127 -0.28 12.42 -25.28
N LYS A 128 0.80 11.72 -24.94
CA LYS A 128 1.28 11.57 -23.56
C LYS A 128 2.69 12.13 -23.46
N VAL A 129 2.76 13.35 -22.96
CA VAL A 129 4.01 14.11 -22.80
C VAL A 129 4.73 13.72 -21.50
N ASP A 130 3.99 13.22 -20.50
CA ASP A 130 4.56 12.93 -19.19
C ASP A 130 5.40 11.65 -19.17
N PHE A 131 6.71 11.80 -18.99
CA PHE A 131 7.58 10.71 -18.61
C PHE A 131 7.29 10.29 -17.18
N LYS A 132 6.92 9.03 -16.98
CA LYS A 132 6.73 8.50 -15.63
C LYS A 132 8.08 8.19 -15.01
N THR A 133 8.50 9.04 -14.07
CA THR A 133 9.73 8.86 -13.29
C THR A 133 9.70 7.60 -12.41
N ALA A 134 8.51 7.13 -12.05
CA ALA A 134 8.34 5.92 -11.26
C ALA A 134 7.22 5.03 -11.80
N LEU A 135 7.47 3.72 -11.76
CA LEU A 135 6.53 2.67 -12.12
C LEU A 135 6.35 1.71 -10.95
N PHE A 136 5.11 1.60 -10.47
CA PHE A 136 4.74 0.62 -9.46
C PHE A 136 4.54 -0.75 -10.11
N ILE A 137 5.18 -1.76 -9.55
CA ILE A 137 5.13 -3.13 -10.03
C ILE A 137 4.53 -4.05 -8.96
N CYS A 138 3.66 -4.95 -9.42
CA CYS A 138 3.07 -5.98 -8.58
C CYS A 138 4.18 -6.89 -8.00
N PRO A 139 4.29 -7.01 -6.67
CA PRO A 139 5.34 -7.80 -6.03
C PRO A 139 5.14 -9.32 -6.20
N TYR A 140 3.99 -9.74 -6.74
CA TYR A 140 3.65 -11.16 -6.94
C TYR A 140 3.89 -11.64 -8.37
N CYS A 141 3.69 -10.79 -9.39
CA CYS A 141 3.75 -11.23 -10.79
C CYS A 141 4.60 -10.34 -11.70
N GLY A 142 5.27 -9.32 -11.14
CA GLY A 142 6.13 -8.41 -11.91
C GLY A 142 5.39 -7.49 -12.90
N HIS A 143 4.06 -7.57 -12.97
CA HIS A 143 3.28 -6.73 -13.88
C HIS A 143 3.13 -5.30 -13.35
N ALA A 144 3.21 -4.32 -14.25
CA ALA A 144 2.98 -2.92 -13.92
C ALA A 144 1.57 -2.69 -13.37
N LEU A 145 1.45 -1.91 -12.29
CA LEU A 145 0.16 -1.58 -11.73
C LEU A 145 -0.53 -0.51 -12.56
N SER A 146 -1.85 -0.63 -12.67
CA SER A 146 -2.69 0.37 -13.33
C SER A 146 -3.36 1.27 -12.29
N LYS A 147 -3.24 2.59 -12.43
CA LYS A 147 -4.06 3.57 -11.69
C LYS A 147 -5.52 3.36 -12.08
N LYS A 148 -6.37 3.00 -11.11
CA LYS A 148 -7.80 2.71 -11.31
C LYS A 148 -8.74 3.71 -10.68
N LYS A 149 -8.34 4.34 -9.58
CA LYS A 149 -9.15 5.36 -8.92
C LYS A 149 -8.30 6.55 -8.54
N ASP A 150 -8.89 7.70 -8.72
CA ASP A 150 -8.39 8.97 -8.23
C ASP A 150 -9.22 9.40 -7.02
N ARG A 151 -8.55 9.71 -5.91
CA ARG A 151 -9.17 10.21 -4.68
C ARG A 151 -8.38 11.42 -4.23
N LYS A 152 -9.03 12.32 -3.49
CA LYS A 152 -8.48 13.60 -3.05
C LYS A 152 -7.03 13.53 -2.54
N ASN A 153 -6.72 12.52 -1.72
CA ASN A 153 -5.43 12.40 -1.03
C ASN A 153 -4.63 11.14 -1.41
N PHE A 154 -5.13 10.31 -2.33
CA PHE A 154 -4.43 9.10 -2.74
C PHE A 154 -4.92 8.53 -4.06
N TYR A 155 -4.02 7.85 -4.77
CA TYR A 155 -4.34 7.07 -5.95
C TYR A 155 -4.43 5.58 -5.61
N VAL A 156 -5.36 4.88 -6.26
CA VAL A 156 -5.51 3.43 -6.11
C VAL A 156 -4.96 2.74 -7.35
N HIS A 157 -3.88 2.02 -7.17
CA HIS A 157 -3.23 1.18 -8.17
C HIS A 157 -3.66 -0.27 -8.01
N LYS A 158 -3.97 -0.94 -9.12
CA LYS A 158 -4.45 -2.33 -9.13
C LYS A 158 -3.63 -3.16 -10.11
N CYS A 159 -3.25 -4.38 -9.69
CA CYS A 159 -2.73 -5.38 -10.62
C CYS A 159 -3.88 -5.94 -11.48
N VAL A 160 -3.81 -5.71 -12.79
CA VAL A 160 -4.85 -6.16 -13.76
C VAL A 160 -4.59 -7.57 -14.31
N ASN A 161 -3.41 -8.13 -14.06
CA ASN A 161 -3.04 -9.45 -14.57
C ASN A 161 -3.91 -10.55 -13.93
N LYS A 162 -4.68 -11.27 -14.75
CA LYS A 162 -5.52 -12.40 -14.33
C LYS A 162 -4.72 -13.68 -14.02
N LYS A 163 -3.46 -13.76 -14.48
CA LYS A 163 -2.53 -14.86 -14.17
C LYS A 163 -1.63 -14.55 -12.97
N CYS A 164 -1.96 -13.52 -12.19
CA CYS A 164 -1.19 -13.14 -11.02
C CYS A 164 -1.40 -14.15 -9.88
N ASP A 165 -0.33 -14.66 -9.28
CA ASP A 165 -0.39 -15.60 -8.16
C ASP A 165 -1.26 -15.09 -7.01
N PHE A 166 -1.18 -13.80 -6.68
CA PHE A 166 -2.04 -13.20 -5.66
C PHE A 166 -3.53 -13.34 -5.99
N TYR A 167 -3.89 -13.13 -7.26
CA TYR A 167 -5.26 -13.20 -7.72
C TYR A 167 -5.77 -14.64 -7.74
N LEU A 168 -4.96 -15.56 -8.28
CA LEU A 168 -5.29 -16.98 -8.32
C LEU A 168 -5.44 -17.56 -6.91
N ASN A 169 -4.51 -17.26 -6.00
CA ASN A 169 -4.58 -17.67 -4.60
C ASN A 169 -5.77 -17.05 -3.85
N SER A 170 -6.15 -15.81 -4.20
CA SER A 170 -7.33 -15.16 -3.60
C SER A 170 -8.63 -15.77 -4.10
N LEU A 171 -8.69 -16.16 -5.38
CA LEU A 171 -9.81 -16.88 -5.97
C LEU A 171 -9.98 -18.27 -5.37
N ALA A 172 -8.88 -19.03 -5.23
CA ALA A 172 -8.90 -20.39 -4.69
C ALA A 172 -9.38 -20.45 -3.23
N LYS A 173 -9.31 -19.34 -2.50
CA LYS A 173 -9.78 -19.21 -1.11
C LYS A 173 -11.28 -18.89 -0.98
N LEU A 174 -12.00 -18.65 -2.07
CA LEU A 174 -13.43 -18.38 -2.03
C LEU A 174 -14.21 -19.68 -1.91
N SER A 175 -15.25 -19.69 -1.07
CA SER A 175 -16.24 -20.76 -1.08
C SER A 175 -17.09 -20.72 -2.36
N LEU A 176 -17.82 -21.80 -2.67
CA LEU A 176 -18.76 -21.81 -3.80
C LEU A 176 -19.80 -20.68 -3.70
N LYS A 177 -20.31 -20.43 -2.48
CA LYS A 177 -21.25 -19.32 -2.21
C LYS A 177 -20.60 -17.96 -2.46
N ASP A 178 -19.36 -17.77 -2.01
CA ASP A 178 -18.64 -16.51 -2.25
C ASP A 178 -18.32 -16.30 -3.74
N LEU A 179 -18.09 -17.37 -4.51
CA LEU A 179 -17.86 -17.30 -5.95
C LEU A 179 -19.13 -16.86 -6.71
N GLU A 180 -20.30 -17.38 -6.33
CA GLU A 180 -21.58 -16.94 -6.88
C GLU A 180 -21.86 -15.47 -6.53
N GLU A 181 -21.65 -15.09 -5.27
CA GLU A 181 -21.79 -13.70 -4.85
C GLU A 181 -20.79 -12.79 -5.56
N TYR A 182 -19.55 -13.25 -5.79
CA TYR A 182 -18.55 -12.48 -6.55
C TYR A 182 -18.94 -12.29 -8.02
N LYS A 183 -19.60 -13.27 -8.65
CA LYS A 183 -20.10 -13.14 -10.03
C LYS A 183 -21.13 -12.02 -10.13
N ASN A 184 -22.03 -11.91 -9.16
CA ASN A 184 -23.05 -10.87 -9.09
C ASN A 184 -22.47 -9.52 -8.62
N ASP A 185 -21.67 -9.52 -7.56
CA ASP A 185 -21.17 -8.35 -6.84
C ASP A 185 -19.64 -8.34 -6.71
N LYS A 186 -18.95 -8.11 -7.82
CA LYS A 186 -17.47 -8.08 -7.87
C LYS A 186 -16.80 -7.10 -6.90
N HIS A 187 -17.51 -6.05 -6.48
CA HIS A 187 -16.97 -4.98 -5.64
C HIS A 187 -16.85 -5.35 -4.14
N LYS A 188 -17.55 -6.41 -3.71
CA LYS A 188 -17.54 -6.90 -2.32
C LYS A 188 -16.24 -7.60 -1.96
N PHE A 189 -15.57 -8.20 -2.94
CA PHE A 189 -14.37 -9.00 -2.74
C PHE A 189 -13.12 -8.31 -3.27
N LYS A 190 -12.06 -8.27 -2.45
CA LYS A 190 -10.73 -7.86 -2.88
C LYS A 190 -9.94 -9.10 -3.32
N LEU A 191 -9.89 -9.34 -4.62
CA LEU A 191 -9.14 -10.48 -5.19
C LEU A 191 -7.82 -10.08 -5.84
N HIS A 192 -7.72 -8.85 -6.33
CA HIS A 192 -6.49 -8.37 -6.92
C HIS A 192 -5.66 -7.61 -5.91
N TYR A 193 -4.35 -7.64 -6.12
CA TYR A 193 -3.41 -6.80 -5.40
C TYR A 193 -3.73 -5.32 -5.63
N ILE A 194 -3.80 -4.55 -4.55
CA ILE A 194 -4.10 -3.12 -4.56
C ILE A 194 -3.03 -2.38 -3.77
N TYR A 195 -2.45 -1.36 -4.41
CA TYR A 195 -1.58 -0.41 -3.74
C TYR A 195 -2.26 0.96 -3.67
N ARG A 196 -2.10 1.66 -2.53
CA ARG A 196 -2.60 3.02 -2.33
C ARG A 196 -1.39 3.94 -2.24
N GLU A 197 -1.23 4.81 -3.22
CA GLU A 197 -0.20 5.85 -3.26
C GLU A 197 -0.78 7.11 -2.63
N PHE A 198 -0.32 7.50 -1.46
CA PHE A 198 -0.76 8.73 -0.80
C PHE A 198 -0.02 9.94 -1.38
N THR A 199 -0.76 10.97 -1.76
CA THR A 199 -0.19 12.20 -2.32
C THR A 199 0.12 13.24 -1.26
N THR A 200 -0.49 13.12 -0.07
CA THR A 200 -0.21 13.98 1.08
C THR A 200 1.05 13.49 1.80
N ASN A 201 2.03 14.38 2.00
CA ASN A 201 3.14 14.09 2.89
C ASN A 201 2.68 14.20 4.34
N TYR A 202 2.40 13.06 4.97
CA TYR A 202 1.96 13.02 6.36
C TYR A 202 3.07 13.37 7.37
N PHE A 203 4.34 13.36 6.95
CA PHE A 203 5.46 13.74 7.80
C PHE A 203 5.65 15.25 7.89
N ASP A 204 5.20 16.00 6.88
CA ASP A 204 5.25 17.46 6.87
C ASP A 204 3.99 18.10 7.47
N VAL A 205 3.05 17.29 7.98
CA VAL A 205 1.84 17.79 8.59
C VAL A 205 2.19 18.43 9.93
N ASP A 206 2.06 19.75 9.99
CA ASP A 206 2.13 20.49 11.24
C ASP A 206 0.93 20.13 12.13
N LEU A 207 1.20 19.37 13.18
CA LEU A 207 0.20 18.95 14.16
C LEU A 207 -0.49 20.14 14.85
N SER A 208 0.16 21.31 14.90
CA SER A 208 -0.41 22.52 15.50
C SER A 208 -1.41 23.23 14.58
N SER A 209 -1.30 23.01 13.26
CA SER A 209 -2.24 23.51 12.26
C SER A 209 -3.53 22.68 12.14
N MET A 210 -3.62 21.56 12.87
CA MET A 210 -4.78 20.67 12.81
C MET A 210 -6.01 21.35 13.45
N PRO A 211 -7.21 21.24 12.83
CA PRO A 211 -8.42 21.83 13.39
C PRO A 211 -8.72 21.27 14.79
N LYS A 212 -9.24 22.13 15.68
CA LYS A 212 -9.70 21.70 17.02
C LYS A 212 -10.65 20.51 16.88
N GLY A 213 -10.28 19.37 17.47
CA GLY A 213 -11.03 18.11 17.37
C GLY A 213 -10.41 17.04 16.48
N ALA A 214 -9.24 17.29 15.86
CA ALA A 214 -8.45 16.25 15.22
C ALA A 214 -7.97 15.23 16.27
N THR A 215 -8.62 14.08 16.35
CA THR A 215 -8.25 13.01 17.29
C THR A 215 -6.95 12.36 16.84
N SER A 216 -5.88 12.55 17.60
CA SER A 216 -4.63 11.82 17.36
C SER A 216 -4.82 10.33 17.67
N LEU A 217 -4.22 9.44 16.87
CA LEU A 217 -4.12 8.01 17.19
C LEU A 217 -3.11 7.72 18.32
N LYS A 218 -2.46 8.75 18.87
CA LYS A 218 -1.85 8.66 20.19
C LYS A 218 -2.98 8.70 21.20
N PHE A 219 -3.38 7.53 21.66
CA PHE A 219 -4.27 7.35 22.79
C PHE A 219 -3.60 7.84 24.09
N ARG A 220 -3.32 9.15 24.20
CA ARG A 220 -2.80 9.79 25.42
C ARG A 220 -3.71 9.54 26.63
N ASN A 221 -5.00 9.30 26.37
CA ASN A 221 -6.04 9.21 27.38
C ASN A 221 -6.43 7.77 27.77
N PHE A 222 -5.71 6.75 27.29
CA PHE A 222 -6.02 5.34 27.59
C PHE A 222 -4.78 4.57 28.05
N SER A 223 -4.02 5.12 29.00
CA SER A 223 -3.03 4.33 29.72
C SER A 223 -3.73 3.35 30.68
N SER A 224 -3.08 2.23 30.99
CA SER A 224 -3.57 1.31 32.04
C SER A 224 -3.81 2.04 33.36
N HIS A 225 -3.03 3.08 33.65
CA HIS A 225 -3.22 3.94 34.81
C HIS A 225 -4.55 4.71 34.77
N VAL A 226 -4.88 5.37 33.65
CA VAL A 226 -6.15 6.11 33.53
C VAL A 226 -7.34 5.16 33.63
N MET A 227 -7.24 3.97 33.01
CA MET A 227 -8.26 2.93 33.17
C MET A 227 -8.38 2.45 34.62
N GLY A 228 -7.26 2.27 35.32
CA GLY A 228 -7.23 1.91 36.75
C GLY A 228 -7.94 2.94 37.64
N LEU A 229 -7.71 4.24 37.39
CA LEU A 229 -8.41 5.32 38.09
C LEU A 229 -9.92 5.28 37.80
N CYS A 230 -10.31 5.15 36.52
CA CYS A 230 -11.73 5.02 36.14
C CYS A 230 -12.42 3.86 36.86
N LEU A 231 -11.75 2.69 36.95
CA LEU A 231 -12.29 1.53 37.66
C LEU A 231 -12.34 1.72 39.17
N THR A 232 -11.35 2.41 39.75
CA THR A 232 -11.34 2.69 41.19
C THR A 232 -12.49 3.61 41.58
N TYR A 233 -12.72 4.69 40.83
CA TYR A 233 -13.82 5.62 41.13
C TYR A 233 -15.20 5.02 40.80
N ASN A 234 -15.34 4.35 39.66
CA ASN A 234 -16.65 3.85 39.22
C ASN A 234 -17.04 2.53 39.91
N VAL A 235 -16.11 1.59 40.05
CA VAL A 235 -16.39 0.25 40.58
C VAL A 235 -16.12 0.19 42.08
N ASN A 236 -14.91 0.54 42.54
CA ASN A 236 -14.56 0.38 43.96
C ASN A 236 -15.27 1.40 44.85
N LEU A 237 -15.38 2.66 44.39
CA LEU A 237 -16.09 3.72 45.11
C LEU A 237 -17.56 3.85 44.70
N GLY A 238 -18.03 3.07 43.72
CA GLY A 238 -19.43 3.02 43.30
C GLY A 238 -19.96 4.33 42.71
N LEU A 239 -19.10 5.23 42.23
CA LEU A 239 -19.53 6.50 41.66
C LEU A 239 -20.20 6.30 40.30
N SER A 240 -21.23 7.09 40.01
CA SER A 240 -21.79 7.13 38.65
C SER A 240 -20.73 7.54 37.63
N THR A 241 -20.92 7.19 36.36
CA THR A 241 -20.00 7.61 35.29
C THR A 241 -19.83 9.12 35.22
N ARG A 242 -20.89 9.89 35.52
CA ARG A 242 -20.85 11.36 35.56
C ARG A 242 -20.03 11.89 36.73
N HIS A 243 -20.20 11.30 37.92
CA HIS A 243 -19.40 11.66 39.10
C HIS A 243 -17.95 11.21 38.96
N THR A 244 -17.71 10.05 38.35
CA THR A 244 -16.37 9.57 38.03
C THR A 244 -15.65 10.52 37.07
N ALA A 245 -16.32 10.95 35.99
CA ALA A 245 -15.74 11.92 35.05
C ALA A 245 -15.42 13.25 35.73
N ARG A 246 -16.31 13.73 36.59
CA ARG A 246 -16.09 14.93 37.40
C ARG A 246 -14.91 14.77 38.37
N ALA A 247 -14.84 13.67 39.09
CA ALA A 247 -13.76 13.39 40.04
C ALA A 247 -12.41 13.26 39.33
N LEU A 248 -12.37 12.61 38.16
CA LEU A 248 -11.16 12.53 37.35
C LEU A 248 -10.69 13.92 36.93
N TRP A 249 -11.60 14.77 36.48
CA TRP A 249 -11.29 16.13 36.05
C TRP A 249 -10.87 17.05 37.20
N GLU A 250 -11.57 17.01 38.34
CA GLU A 250 -11.27 17.88 39.49
C GLU A 250 -9.99 17.46 40.22
N ILE A 251 -9.67 16.15 40.26
CA ILE A 251 -8.52 15.64 41.01
C ILE A 251 -7.26 15.52 40.14
N HIS A 252 -7.40 15.05 38.89
CA HIS A 252 -6.28 14.66 38.03
C HIS A 252 -6.07 15.58 36.80
N GLY A 253 -7.02 16.47 36.49
CA GLY A 253 -6.95 17.44 35.38
C GLY A 253 -7.42 16.92 34.03
#